data_AF-A0A7V6SHW7-F1
#
_entry.id   AF-A0A7V6SHW7-F1
#
_cell.length_a   1.000
_cell.length_b   1.000
_cell.length_c   1.000
_cell.angle_alpha   90.00
_cell.angle_beta   90.00
_cell.angle_gamma   90.00
#
_symmetry.space_group_name_H-M   'P 1'
#
loop_
_entity.id
_entity.type
_entity.pdbx_description
1 polymer ?
#
loop_
_entity_poly.entity_id
_entity_poly.type
_entity_poly.pdbx_seq_one_letter_code
_entity_poly.pdbx_strand_id
1 'polypeptide(L)'
;MATDIILEKAVDQAREAATELTEHGVGDHLGFYLEGERVGTHRFAAQEPGYVGWHWAVTMARAPRARKATISEVELLPGQQALLAP
;
A
#
# COMPACT_ATOMS: atom_id res chain seq x y z
N MET A 1 15.42 11.17 7.50
CA MET A 1 13.99 11.52 7.66
C MET A 1 13.47 10.81 8.89
N ALA A 2 12.62 11.44 9.70
CA ALA A 2 12.08 10.79 10.89
C ALA A 2 11.16 9.63 10.46
N THR A 3 11.48 8.41 10.88
CA THR A 3 10.66 7.23 10.64
C THR A 3 9.40 7.27 11.51
N ASP A 4 8.22 7.10 10.90
CA ASP A 4 6.98 6.88 11.65
C ASP A 4 6.76 5.38 11.84
N ILE A 5 7.24 4.85 12.98
CA ILE A 5 7.24 3.41 13.28
C ILE A 5 5.82 2.83 13.31
N ILE A 6 4.80 3.63 13.62
CA ILE A 6 3.41 3.14 13.64
C ILE A 6 2.94 2.89 12.21
N LEU A 7 3.24 3.81 11.29
CA LEU A 7 2.91 3.63 9.87
C LEU A 7 3.72 2.49 9.27
N GLU A 8 5.04 2.46 9.48
CA GLU A 8 5.93 1.43 8.94
C GLU A 8 5.54 0.01 9.38
N LYS A 9 5.01 -0.15 10.60
CA LYS A 9 4.56 -1.45 11.13
C LYS A 9 3.14 -1.83 10.73
N ALA A 10 2.40 -0.98 10.02
CA ALA A 10 1.01 -1.23 9.64
C ALA A 10 0.85 -2.15 8.41
N VAL A 11 1.87 -2.98 8.10
CA VAL A 11 1.91 -3.86 6.92
C VAL A 11 0.69 -4.79 6.87
N ASP A 12 0.34 -5.43 7.98
CA ASP A 12 -0.75 -6.40 8.01
C ASP A 12 -2.11 -5.73 7.80
N GLN A 13 -2.35 -4.58 8.44
CA GLN A 13 -3.56 -3.78 8.26
C GLN A 13 -3.67 -3.29 6.81
N ALA A 14 -2.55 -2.86 6.21
CA ALA A 14 -2.53 -2.43 4.82
C ALA A 14 -2.81 -3.60 3.85
N ARG A 15 -2.23 -4.77 4.11
CA ARG A 15 -2.48 -5.99 3.32
C ARG A 15 -3.94 -6.43 3.39
N GLU A 16 -4.52 -6.41 4.60
CA GLU A 16 -5.93 -6.74 4.82
C GLU A 16 -6.83 -5.83 3.98
N ALA A 17 -6.59 -4.51 4.02
CA ALA A 17 -7.34 -3.53 3.23
C ALA A 17 -7.27 -3.78 1.71
N ALA A 18 -6.10 -4.13 1.18
CA ALA A 18 -5.97 -4.50 -0.24
C ALA A 18 -6.68 -5.84 -0.54
N THR A 19 -6.62 -6.79 0.39
CA THR A 19 -7.26 -8.12 0.22
C THR A 19 -8.78 -8.01 0.14
N GLU A 20 -9.39 -7.05 0.84
CA GLU A 20 -10.83 -6.78 0.74
C GLU A 20 -11.29 -6.35 -0.66
N LEU A 21 -10.38 -5.88 -1.52
CA LEU A 21 -10.70 -5.37 -2.86
C LEU A 21 -10.37 -6.33 -4.01
N THR A 22 -9.86 -7.53 -3.71
CA THR A 22 -9.44 -8.49 -4.74
C THR A 22 -9.79 -9.93 -4.40
N GLU A 23 -10.23 -10.68 -5.41
CA GLU A 23 -10.44 -12.12 -5.31
C GLU A 23 -9.17 -12.92 -5.67
N HIS A 24 -8.15 -12.25 -6.24
CA HIS A 24 -6.92 -12.88 -6.76
C HIS A 24 -5.80 -12.95 -5.73
N GLY A 25 -5.96 -12.29 -4.58
CA GLY A 25 -4.97 -12.21 -3.52
C GLY A 25 -4.02 -11.04 -3.69
N VAL A 26 -3.29 -10.75 -2.61
CA VAL A 26 -2.30 -9.68 -2.54
C VAL A 26 -0.92 -10.32 -2.42
N GLY A 27 -0.01 -9.99 -3.34
CA GLY A 27 1.32 -10.58 -3.42
C GLY A 27 2.32 -10.05 -2.39
N ASP A 28 3.61 -10.17 -2.70
CA ASP A 28 4.70 -9.80 -1.79
C ASP A 28 4.66 -8.31 -1.42
N HIS A 29 5.08 -7.99 -0.19
CA HIS A 29 5.26 -6.60 0.23
C HIS A 29 6.53 -6.03 -0.44
N LEU A 30 6.31 -5.07 -1.34
CA LEU A 30 7.36 -4.45 -2.16
C LEU A 30 8.08 -3.30 -1.44
N GLY A 31 7.56 -2.89 -0.29
CA GLY A 31 8.18 -1.91 0.59
C GLY A 31 7.24 -0.80 1.02
N PHE A 32 7.78 0.08 1.85
CA PHE A 32 7.09 1.21 2.46
C PHE A 32 7.87 2.49 2.21
N TYR A 33 7.16 3.60 2.00
CA TYR A 33 7.77 4.92 1.97
C TYR A 33 6.86 5.95 2.63
N LEU A 34 7.46 6.98 3.23
CA LEU A 34 6.71 8.12 3.75
C LEU A 34 6.40 9.08 2.59
N GLU A 35 5.14 9.47 2.48
CA GLU A 35 4.69 10.50 1.52
C GLU A 35 4.78 11.89 2.14
N GLY A 36 4.66 11.99 3.46
CA GLY A 36 4.71 13.24 4.19
C GLY A 36 4.70 13.04 5.70
N GLU A 37 4.41 14.11 6.44
CA GLU A 37 4.28 14.01 7.89
C GLU A 37 3.07 13.14 8.24
N ARG A 38 3.31 11.99 8.88
CA ARG A 38 2.29 11.04 9.33
C ARG A 38 1.39 10.49 8.21
N VAL A 39 1.94 10.42 7.00
CA VAL A 39 1.34 9.74 5.85
C VAL A 39 2.42 8.88 5.20
N GLY A 40 2.11 7.61 4.94
CA GLY A 40 3.04 6.69 4.28
C GLY A 40 2.31 5.51 3.65
N THR A 41 2.95 4.94 2.64
CA THR A 41 2.30 4.01 1.71
C THR A 41 3.00 2.68 1.69
N HIS A 42 2.25 1.61 1.93
CA HIS A 42 2.69 0.23 1.73
C HIS A 42 2.37 -0.20 0.31
N ARG A 43 3.31 -0.88 -0.33
CA ARG A 43 3.13 -1.43 -1.68
C ARG A 43 3.18 -2.95 -1.67
N PHE A 44 2.30 -3.59 -2.43
CA PHE A 44 2.25 -5.04 -2.58
C PHE A 44 2.12 -5.44 -4.04
N ALA A 45 2.74 -6.55 -4.45
CA ALA A 45 2.59 -7.04 -5.82
C ALA A 45 1.13 -7.36 -6.15
N ALA A 46 0.67 -6.92 -7.32
CA ALA A 46 -0.62 -7.29 -7.89
C ALA A 46 -0.58 -8.75 -8.37
N GLN A 47 -1.70 -9.47 -8.21
CA GLN A 47 -1.88 -10.84 -8.71
C GLN A 47 -3.02 -10.94 -9.73
N GLU A 48 -3.65 -9.81 -10.04
CA GLU A 48 -4.81 -9.68 -10.91
C GLU A 48 -4.43 -10.02 -12.36
N PRO A 49 -5.14 -10.96 -13.01
CA PRO A 49 -4.95 -11.24 -14.42
C PRO A 49 -5.13 -9.97 -15.26
N GLY A 50 -4.14 -9.60 -16.06
CA GLY A 50 -4.15 -8.38 -16.88
C GLY A 50 -3.44 -7.17 -16.26
N TYR A 51 -3.12 -7.22 -14.96
CA TYR A 51 -2.37 -6.17 -14.25
C TYR A 51 -0.93 -6.60 -13.94
N VAL A 52 -0.31 -7.33 -14.87
CA VAL A 52 1.08 -7.77 -14.73
C VAL A 52 1.99 -6.55 -14.58
N GLY A 53 2.82 -6.56 -13.54
CA GLY A 53 3.74 -5.45 -13.22
C GLY A 53 3.09 -4.29 -12.45
N TRP A 54 1.81 -4.39 -12.07
CA TRP A 54 1.14 -3.45 -11.19
C TRP A 54 1.37 -3.81 -9.72
N HIS A 55 0.97 -2.91 -8.83
CA HIS A 55 1.05 -3.09 -7.40
C HIS A 55 -0.14 -2.42 -6.70
N TRP A 56 -0.59 -3.04 -5.61
CA TRP A 56 -1.47 -2.40 -4.64
C TRP A 56 -0.67 -1.33 -3.89
N ALA A 57 -1.23 -0.13 -3.78
CA ALA A 57 -0.73 0.96 -2.96
C ALA A 57 -1.76 1.27 -1.87
N VAL A 58 -1.33 1.17 -0.62
CA VAL A 58 -2.19 1.38 0.54
C VAL A 58 -1.63 2.51 1.38
N THR A 59 -2.27 3.67 1.29
CA THR A 59 -1.83 4.90 1.96
C THR A 59 -2.41 4.92 3.37
N MET A 60 -1.51 4.97 4.35
CA MET A 60 -1.82 4.99 5.77
C MET A 60 -1.59 6.39 6.33
N ALA A 61 -2.51 6.86 7.16
CA ALA A 61 -2.41 8.12 7.87
C ALA A 61 -2.41 7.91 9.39
N ARG A 62 -1.75 8.81 10.13
CA ARG A 62 -1.77 8.79 11.60
C ARG A 62 -2.12 10.16 12.17
N ALA A 63 -3.29 10.24 12.80
CA ALA A 63 -3.71 11.45 13.50
C ALA A 63 -2.71 11.84 14.62
N PRO A 64 -2.56 13.14 14.94
CA PRO A 64 -1.70 13.59 16.04
C PRO A 64 -1.95 12.81 17.33
N ARG A 65 -0.87 12.34 17.97
CA ARG A 65 -0.88 11.54 19.22
C ARG A 65 -1.61 10.19 19.15
N ALA A 66 -2.14 9.81 17.99
CA ALA A 66 -2.72 8.48 17.80
C ALA A 66 -1.63 7.40 17.89
N ARG A 67 -2.02 6.26 18.48
CA ARG A 67 -1.18 5.06 18.61
C ARG A 67 -1.46 4.02 17.52
N LYS A 68 -2.39 4.30 16.61
CA LYS A 68 -2.80 3.43 15.51
C LYS A 68 -2.83 4.24 14.22
N ALA A 69 -2.55 3.55 13.11
CA ALA A 69 -2.75 4.08 11.77
C ALA A 69 -4.20 3.87 11.31
N THR A 70 -4.64 4.69 10.37
CA THR A 70 -5.90 4.55 9.63
C THR A 70 -5.60 4.47 8.15
N ILE A 71 -6.43 3.75 7.39
CA ILE A 71 -6.33 3.71 5.95
C ILE A 71 -6.89 5.02 5.39
N SER A 72 -6.12 5.69 4.53
CA SER A 72 -6.57 6.84 3.75
C SER A 72 -7.15 6.36 2.43
N GLU A 73 -6.37 5.57 1.69
CA GLU A 73 -6.64 5.17 0.31
C GLU A 73 -6.10 3.74 0.05
N VAL A 74 -6.76 3.04 -0.87
CA VAL A 74 -6.33 1.75 -1.41
C VAL A 74 -6.51 1.79 -2.92
N GLU A 75 -5.42 1.63 -3.64
CA GLU A 75 -5.39 1.80 -5.09
C GLU A 75 -4.56 0.69 -5.75
N LEU A 76 -4.88 0.39 -7.00
CA LEU A 76 -4.08 -0.48 -7.86
C LEU A 76 -3.35 0.42 -8.88
N LEU A 77 -2.02 0.47 -8.81
CA LEU A 77 -1.21 1.39 -9.58
C LEU A 77 -0.20 0.67 -10.50
N PRO A 78 0.07 1.21 -11.70
CA PRO A 78 1.07 0.62 -12.59
C PRO A 78 2.47 0.76 -12.01
N GLY A 79 3.23 -0.34 -11.98
CA GLY A 79 4.65 -0.33 -11.70
C GLY A 79 5.48 -0.12 -12.96
N GLN A 80 6.81 -0.10 -12.82
CA GLN A 80 7.74 0.11 -13.95
C GLN A 80 7.63 -0.96 -15.05
N GLN A 81 7.13 -2.15 -14.71
CA GLN A 81 6.94 -3.26 -15.63
C GLN A 81 5.49 -3.41 -16.08
N ALA A 82 4.61 -2.46 -15.73
CA ALA A 82 3.21 -2.51 -16.10
C ALA A 82 3.04 -2.37 -17.62
N LEU A 83 2.26 -3.27 -18.21
CA LEU A 83 1.73 -3.06 -19.55
C LEU A 83 0.60 -2.03 -19.46
N LEU A 84 0.82 -0.85 -20.02
CA LEU A 84 -0.17 0.21 -20.12
C LEU A 84 -0.87 0.15 -21.49
N ALA A 85 -2.09 0.67 -21.54
CA ALA A 85 -2.79 0.85 -22.80
C ALA A 85 -1.96 1.77 -23.74
N PRO A 86 -1.89 1.47 -25.05
CA PRO A 86 -1.18 2.28 -26.03
C PRO A 86 -1.86 3.62 -26.32
#